data_AF-A0A843KGL1-F1
#
_entry.id   AF-A0A843KGL1-F1
#
_cell.length_a   1.000
_cell.length_b   1.000
_cell.length_c   1.000
_cell.angle_alpha   90.00
_cell.angle_beta   90.00
_cell.angle_gamma   90.00
#
_symmetry.space_group_name_H-M   'P 1'
#
loop_
_entity.id
_entity.type
_entity.pdbx_description
1 polymer ?
#
loop_
_entity_poly.entity_id
_entity_poly.type
_entity_poly.pdbx_seq_one_letter_code
_entity_poly.pdbx_strand_id
1 'polypeptide(L)'
;MILVPVTYKGGIFRHDEIIDLIEDLGGYIIQKHMIAQEVVLQALVPKDDIELIRRVGKPITGDITPSPLVGTEIAVVTPSLEIHHLPHASCDVAEYIRRFGAKTNMVGLARGFGKRISQMNDEERDVINEHDCAVYLLGDFETCIEYKLP
;
A
#
# COMPACT_ATOMS: atom_id res chain seq x y z
N MET A 1 22.46 11.87 -7.24
CA MET A 1 21.77 11.56 -5.98
C MET A 1 20.76 10.46 -6.28
N ILE A 2 20.86 9.30 -5.61
CA ILE A 2 19.89 8.20 -5.79
C ILE A 2 18.92 8.28 -4.61
N LEU A 3 17.65 8.55 -4.89
CA LEU A 3 16.59 8.50 -3.90
C LEU A 3 16.11 7.06 -3.76
N VAL A 4 15.88 6.62 -2.53
CA VAL A 4 15.33 5.30 -2.23
C VAL A 4 14.09 5.42 -1.35
N PRO A 5 13.12 4.52 -1.54
CA PRO A 5 11.87 4.58 -0.81
C PRO A 5 12.00 3.92 0.56
N VAL A 6 11.55 4.62 1.58
CA VAL A 6 11.67 4.23 2.98
C VAL A 6 10.38 4.51 3.75
N THR A 7 10.15 3.73 4.80
CA THR A 7 9.14 4.02 5.81
C THR A 7 9.86 4.34 7.11
N TYR A 8 9.64 5.54 7.62
CA TYR A 8 10.01 5.93 8.98
C TYR A 8 8.81 5.74 9.91
N LYS A 9 9.03 5.09 11.05
CA LYS A 9 8.06 4.95 12.14
C LYS A 9 8.65 5.53 13.40
N GLY A 10 7.92 6.40 14.09
CA GLY A 10 8.38 6.98 15.36
C GLY A 10 7.22 7.50 16.20
N GLY A 11 7.52 8.09 17.35
CA GLY A 11 6.51 8.77 18.16
C GLY A 11 6.06 10.10 17.53
N ILE A 12 4.88 10.59 17.92
CA ILE A 12 4.39 11.94 17.53
C ILE A 12 5.29 13.05 18.10
N PHE A 13 5.98 12.80 19.20
CA PHE A 13 6.85 13.82 19.81
C PHE A 13 8.06 14.13 18.92
N ARG A 14 8.23 15.41 18.55
CA ARG A 14 9.36 15.94 17.75
C ARG A 14 9.53 15.28 16.37
N HIS A 15 8.46 14.69 15.81
CA HIS A 15 8.52 14.11 14.48
C HIS A 15 8.75 15.14 13.36
N ASP A 16 8.40 16.41 13.59
CA ASP A 16 8.65 17.49 12.64
C ASP A 16 10.16 17.67 12.37
N GLU A 17 11.03 17.39 13.35
CA GLU A 17 12.49 17.43 13.13
C GLU A 17 12.97 16.38 12.11
N ILE A 18 12.27 15.25 12.01
CA ILE A 18 12.58 14.22 11.01
C ILE A 18 12.05 14.63 9.64
N ILE A 19 10.91 15.31 9.59
CA ILE A 19 10.35 15.86 8.35
C ILE A 19 11.33 16.91 7.79
N ASP A 20 11.70 17.88 8.62
CA ASP A 20 12.65 18.94 8.26
C ASP A 20 13.99 18.34 7.81
N LEU A 21 14.52 17.36 8.56
CA LEU A 21 15.76 16.67 8.17
C LEU A 21 15.65 15.99 6.80
N ILE A 22 14.54 15.30 6.52
CA ILE A 22 14.34 14.62 5.24
C ILE A 22 14.30 15.65 4.10
N GLU A 23 13.61 16.77 4.28
CA GLU A 23 13.51 17.84 3.29
C GLU A 23 14.86 18.55 3.07
N ASP A 24 15.60 18.85 4.15
CA ASP A 24 16.93 19.46 4.11
C ASP A 24 17.97 18.60 3.37
N LEU A 25 17.85 17.27 3.48
CA LEU A 25 18.69 16.32 2.75
C LEU A 25 18.27 16.18 1.27
N GLY A 26 17.20 16.83 0.83
CA GLY A 26 16.67 16.73 -0.53
C GLY A 26 15.81 15.49 -0.77
N GLY A 27 15.26 14.91 0.29
CA GLY A 27 14.21 13.90 0.24
C GLY A 27 12.81 14.51 0.12
N TYR A 28 11.81 13.63 -0.03
CA TYR A 28 10.41 14.01 -0.18
C TYR A 28 9.51 13.13 0.67
N ILE A 29 8.58 13.74 1.40
CA ILE A 29 7.50 13.01 2.08
C ILE A 29 6.37 12.76 1.08
N ILE A 30 6.04 11.48 0.86
CA ILE A 30 4.96 11.05 -0.02
C ILE A 30 3.65 10.94 0.76
N GLN A 31 3.69 10.34 1.94
CA GLN A 31 2.54 10.24 2.84
C GLN A 31 2.95 10.37 4.30
N LYS A 32 2.07 11.01 5.08
CA LYS A 32 2.16 11.14 6.53
C LYS A 32 0.89 10.58 7.15
N HIS A 33 1.03 9.51 7.93
CA HIS A 33 -0.07 8.93 8.70
C HIS A 33 0.21 9.10 10.18
N MET A 34 -0.77 9.59 10.92
CA MET A 34 -0.73 9.65 12.38
C MET A 34 -1.70 8.62 12.93
N ILE A 35 -1.18 7.64 13.66
CA ILE A 35 -1.96 6.52 14.20
C ILE A 35 -1.74 6.48 15.71
N ALA A 36 -2.76 6.88 16.46
CA ALA A 36 -2.72 6.97 17.92
C ALA A 36 -1.55 7.84 18.45
N GLN A 37 -0.44 7.22 18.86
CA GLN A 37 0.76 7.88 19.38
C GLN A 37 1.98 7.74 18.46
N GLU A 38 1.79 7.14 17.29
CA GLU A 38 2.82 6.88 16.30
C GLU A 38 2.62 7.73 15.04
N VAL A 39 3.73 8.09 14.42
CA VAL A 39 3.78 8.68 13.08
C VAL A 39 4.44 7.69 12.14
N VAL A 40 3.82 7.49 10.97
CA VAL A 40 4.37 6.72 9.87
C VAL A 40 4.58 7.67 8.70
N LEU A 41 5.84 7.89 8.33
CA LEU A 41 6.22 8.69 7.17
C LEU A 41 6.69 7.75 6.06
N GLN A 42 6.06 7.84 4.90
CA GLN A 42 6.53 7.20 3.69
C GLN A 42 7.25 8.26 2.86
N ALA A 43 8.53 8.03 2.58
CA ALA A 43 9.39 9.05 2.00
C ALA A 43 10.36 8.48 0.97
N LEU A 44 10.83 9.35 0.09
CA LEU A 44 11.99 9.13 -0.76
C LEU A 44 13.16 9.88 -0.15
N VAL A 45 14.25 9.20 0.21
CA VAL A 45 15.41 9.81 0.86
C VAL A 45 16.68 9.51 0.08
N PRO A 46 17.71 10.38 0.10
CA PRO A 46 19.01 10.05 -0.49
C PRO A 46 19.60 8.80 0.16
N LYS A 47 20.07 7.87 -0.66
CA LYS A 47 20.59 6.58 -0.20
C LYS A 47 21.74 6.72 0.81
N ASP A 48 22.59 7.71 0.61
CA ASP A 48 23.80 7.91 1.41
C ASP A 48 23.48 8.48 2.82
N ASP A 49 22.31 9.10 2.98
CA ASP A 49 21.92 9.80 4.21
C ASP A 49 20.95 9.01 5.10
N ILE A 50 20.60 7.78 4.74
CA ILE A 50 19.71 6.90 5.53
C ILE A 50 20.24 6.71 6.96
N GLU A 51 21.56 6.55 7.12
CA GLU A 51 22.16 6.32 8.43
C GLU A 51 22.13 7.58 9.30
N LEU A 52 22.17 8.76 8.70
CA LEU A 52 21.98 10.03 9.42
C LEU A 52 20.55 10.11 9.96
N ILE A 53 19.55 9.85 9.12
CA ILE A 53 18.14 9.83 9.53
C ILE A 53 17.91 8.80 10.64
N ARG A 54 18.49 7.60 10.51
CA ARG A 54 18.43 6.56 11.56
C ARG A 54 19.02 7.05 12.88
N ARG A 55 20.17 7.73 12.83
CA ARG A 55 20.85 8.26 14.02
C ARG A 55 20.04 9.35 14.71
N VAL A 56 19.43 10.25 13.94
CA VAL A 56 18.61 11.36 14.47
C VAL A 56 17.24 10.87 14.97
N GLY A 57 16.66 9.84 14.32
CA GLY A 57 15.41 9.22 14.75
C GLY A 57 15.53 8.37 16.01
N LYS A 58 16.67 7.72 16.24
CA LYS A 58 16.85 6.80 17.38
C LYS A 58 16.53 7.39 18.77
N PRO A 59 16.94 8.63 19.11
CA PRO A 59 16.55 9.30 20.37
C PRO A 59 15.05 9.49 20.60
N ILE A 60 14.25 9.53 19.52
CA ILE A 60 12.79 9.67 19.59
C ILE A 60 12.08 8.34 19.26
N THR A 61 12.79 7.21 19.45
CA THR A 61 12.30 5.86 19.20
C THR A 61 11.88 5.64 17.74
N GLY A 62 12.52 6.39 16.83
CA GLY A 62 12.33 6.28 15.39
C GLY A 62 13.07 5.09 14.80
N ASP A 63 12.41 4.36 13.90
CA ASP A 63 13.01 3.33 13.05
C ASP A 63 12.74 3.61 11.57
N ILE A 64 13.70 3.26 10.73
CA ILE A 64 13.65 3.44 9.28
C ILE A 64 13.84 2.09 8.59
N THR A 65 12.88 1.75 7.73
CA THR A 65 12.82 0.47 7.02
C THR A 65 12.71 0.70 5.51
N PRO A 66 13.36 -0.13 4.67
CA PRO A 66 13.15 -0.08 3.23
C PRO A 66 11.70 -0.40 2.88
N SER A 67 11.12 0.38 1.96
CA SER A 67 9.70 0.30 1.64
C SER A 67 9.51 0.45 0.13
N PRO A 68 9.65 -0.63 -0.66
CA PRO A 68 9.83 -0.54 -2.11
C PRO A 68 8.61 -0.01 -2.88
N LEU A 69 7.42 -0.01 -2.29
CA LEU A 69 6.16 0.36 -2.94
C LEU A 69 5.66 1.75 -2.53
N VAL A 70 6.50 2.57 -1.87
CA VAL A 70 6.11 3.94 -1.49
C VAL A 70 5.67 4.72 -2.73
N GLY A 71 4.47 5.29 -2.65
CA GLY A 71 3.87 6.08 -3.72
C GLY A 71 3.22 5.26 -4.84
N THR A 72 3.25 3.92 -4.77
CA THR A 72 2.53 3.07 -5.71
C THR A 72 1.09 2.86 -5.26
N GLU A 73 0.13 3.12 -6.16
CA GLU A 73 -1.28 2.84 -5.97
C GLU A 73 -1.64 1.46 -6.54
N ILE A 74 -2.10 0.54 -5.68
CA ILE A 74 -2.39 -0.84 -6.06
C ILE A 74 -3.87 -1.16 -5.79
N ALA A 75 -4.60 -1.48 -6.85
CA ALA A 75 -5.95 -2.01 -6.74
C ALA A 75 -5.89 -3.50 -6.33
N VAL A 76 -6.52 -3.85 -5.20
CA VAL A 76 -6.74 -5.25 -4.82
C VAL A 76 -8.15 -5.61 -5.21
N VAL A 77 -8.28 -6.37 -6.29
CA VAL A 77 -9.56 -6.67 -6.95
C VAL A 77 -10.10 -8.00 -6.47
N THR A 78 -11.32 -8.01 -5.93
CA THR A 78 -12.00 -9.24 -5.49
C THR A 78 -13.33 -9.42 -6.23
N PRO A 79 -13.69 -10.66 -6.61
CA PRO A 79 -14.96 -10.94 -7.31
C PRO A 79 -16.22 -10.65 -6.50
N SER A 80 -16.10 -10.56 -5.17
CA SER A 80 -17.18 -10.12 -4.29
C SER A 80 -16.59 -9.44 -3.06
N LEU A 81 -17.23 -8.34 -2.64
CA LEU A 81 -17.08 -7.75 -1.31
C LEU A 81 -18.39 -8.02 -0.57
N GLU A 82 -18.32 -8.61 0.63
CA GLU A 82 -19.50 -8.68 1.47
C GLU A 82 -19.75 -7.29 2.10
N ILE A 83 -21.02 -6.89 2.16
CA ILE A 83 -21.46 -5.57 2.62
C ILE A 83 -21.03 -5.28 4.07
N HIS A 84 -20.75 -6.32 4.85
CA HIS A 84 -20.45 -6.25 6.27
C HIS A 84 -18.99 -6.51 6.62
N HIS A 85 -18.26 -7.24 5.78
CA HIS A 85 -16.84 -7.51 6.01
C HIS A 85 -16.13 -7.90 4.71
N LEU A 86 -14.85 -7.56 4.60
CA LEU A 86 -14.02 -8.12 3.54
C LEU A 86 -13.68 -9.58 3.85
N PRO A 87 -13.56 -10.45 2.82
CA PRO A 87 -12.93 -11.74 2.99
C PRO A 87 -11.54 -11.56 3.63
N HIS A 88 -11.23 -12.30 4.70
CA HIS A 88 -9.99 -12.14 5.44
C HIS A 88 -8.74 -12.20 4.55
N ALA A 89 -8.71 -13.12 3.58
CA ALA A 89 -7.61 -13.22 2.61
C ALA A 89 -7.39 -11.93 1.79
N SER A 90 -8.47 -11.21 1.45
CA SER A 90 -8.39 -9.95 0.72
C SER A 90 -7.81 -8.82 1.56
N CYS A 91 -8.22 -8.75 2.83
CA CYS A 91 -7.61 -7.84 3.80
C CYS A 91 -6.13 -8.16 4.03
N ASP A 92 -5.80 -9.43 4.18
CA ASP A 92 -4.42 -9.87 4.48
C ASP A 92 -3.47 -9.51 3.34
N VAL A 93 -3.88 -9.71 2.08
CA VAL A 93 -3.07 -9.29 0.93
C VAL A 93 -2.96 -7.77 0.85
N ALA A 94 -4.07 -7.04 1.03
CA ALA A 94 -4.03 -5.58 1.00
C ALA A 94 -3.13 -5.01 2.11
N GLU A 95 -3.15 -5.59 3.30
CA GLU A 95 -2.32 -5.22 4.43
C GLU A 95 -0.85 -5.61 4.20
N TYR A 96 -0.59 -6.79 3.64
CA TYR A 96 0.77 -7.22 3.29
C TYR A 96 1.45 -6.22 2.36
N ILE A 97 0.75 -5.78 1.31
CA ILE A 97 1.29 -4.83 0.33
C ILE A 97 1.43 -3.43 0.96
N ARG A 98 0.48 -2.99 1.82
CA ARG A 98 0.58 -1.72 2.57
C ARG A 98 1.82 -1.64 3.45
N ARG A 99 2.21 -2.76 4.08
CA ARG A 99 3.43 -2.81 4.91
C ARG A 99 4.71 -2.49 4.14
N PHE A 100 4.70 -2.67 2.81
CA PHE A 100 5.81 -2.31 1.92
C PHE A 100 5.68 -0.92 1.28
N GLY A 101 4.73 -0.11 1.72
CA GLY A 101 4.63 1.31 1.33
C GLY A 101 3.51 1.63 0.36
N ALA A 102 2.82 0.63 -0.19
CA ALA A 102 1.79 0.88 -1.20
C ALA A 102 0.53 1.49 -0.60
N LYS A 103 -0.14 2.34 -1.39
CA LYS A 103 -1.52 2.73 -1.17
C LYS A 103 -2.42 1.68 -1.81
N THR A 104 -3.03 0.82 -1.00
CA THR A 104 -3.94 -0.21 -1.53
C THR A 104 -5.39 0.24 -1.48
N ASN A 105 -6.08 0.09 -2.61
CA ASN A 105 -7.50 0.35 -2.76
C ASN A 105 -8.22 -0.97 -3.04
N MET A 106 -9.23 -1.27 -2.23
CA MET A 106 -10.02 -2.49 -2.43
C MET A 106 -11.10 -2.24 -3.48
N VAL A 107 -11.12 -3.06 -4.52
CA VAL A 107 -12.12 -2.99 -5.59
C VAL A 107 -12.94 -4.27 -5.57
N GLY A 108 -14.21 -4.16 -5.23
CA GLY A 108 -15.17 -5.26 -5.34
C GLY A 108 -15.90 -5.17 -6.65
N LEU A 109 -15.88 -6.25 -7.42
CA LEU A 109 -16.71 -6.32 -8.63
C LEU A 109 -18.19 -6.44 -8.23
N ALA A 110 -19.05 -5.66 -8.87
CA ALA A 110 -20.47 -5.55 -8.52
C ALA A 110 -21.28 -6.84 -8.81
N ARG A 111 -20.62 -7.87 -9.37
CA ARG A 111 -21.26 -9.09 -9.84
C ARG A 111 -20.61 -10.31 -9.17
N GLY A 112 -21.07 -10.64 -7.97
CA GLY A 112 -20.88 -11.95 -7.34
C GLY A 112 -21.54 -13.13 -8.09
N PHE A 113 -21.90 -12.97 -9.37
CA PHE A 113 -22.37 -14.04 -10.25
C PHE A 113 -21.17 -14.84 -10.81
N GLY A 114 -20.34 -15.36 -9.91
CA GLY A 114 -19.12 -16.13 -10.23
C GLY A 114 -19.35 -17.35 -11.14
N LYS A 115 -20.59 -17.77 -11.37
CA LYS A 115 -20.92 -18.96 -12.17
C LYS A 115 -21.49 -18.72 -13.57
N ARG A 116 -22.02 -17.53 -13.92
CA ARG A 116 -22.78 -17.34 -15.17
C ARG A 116 -22.26 -16.29 -16.14
N ILE A 117 -21.65 -15.20 -15.67
CA ILE A 117 -21.24 -14.08 -16.54
C ILE A 117 -19.93 -13.52 -16.00
N SER A 118 -18.84 -13.66 -16.75
CA SER A 118 -17.54 -13.07 -16.42
C SER A 118 -17.33 -11.82 -17.26
N GLN A 119 -18.14 -10.79 -17.00
CA GLN A 119 -18.00 -9.50 -17.67
C GLN A 119 -17.83 -8.41 -16.62
N MET A 120 -16.62 -7.86 -16.59
CA MET A 120 -16.30 -6.57 -16.01
C MET A 120 -16.92 -5.50 -16.91
N ASN A 121 -17.61 -4.53 -16.31
CA ASN A 121 -18.14 -3.40 -17.07
C ASN A 121 -17.04 -2.37 -17.35
N ASP A 122 -17.29 -1.43 -18.26
CA ASP A 122 -16.28 -0.43 -18.65
C ASP A 122 -15.90 0.48 -17.49
N GLU A 123 -16.84 0.85 -16.61
CA GLU A 123 -16.56 1.68 -15.42
C GLU A 123 -15.66 0.96 -14.40
N GLU A 124 -15.92 -0.31 -14.10
CA GLU A 124 -15.08 -1.16 -13.24
C GLU A 124 -13.68 -1.29 -13.81
N ARG A 125 -13.58 -1.43 -15.13
CA ARG A 125 -12.30 -1.51 -15.83
C ARG A 125 -11.53 -0.18 -15.74
N ASP A 126 -12.21 0.93 -15.96
CA ASP A 126 -11.62 2.27 -15.92
C ASP A 126 -11.12 2.58 -14.51
N VAL A 127 -11.92 2.29 -13.48
CA VAL A 127 -11.52 2.43 -12.06
C VAL A 127 -10.27 1.59 -11.76
N ILE A 128 -10.18 0.36 -12.24
CA ILE A 128 -8.99 -0.47 -12.03
C ILE A 128 -7.76 0.12 -12.76
N ASN A 129 -7.94 0.63 -13.98
CA ASN A 129 -6.87 1.21 -14.80
C ASN A 129 -6.34 2.57 -14.26
N GLU A 130 -7.05 3.22 -13.34
CA GLU A 130 -6.53 4.43 -12.65
C GLU A 130 -5.36 4.11 -11.72
N HIS A 131 -5.13 2.84 -11.39
CA HIS A 131 -4.08 2.39 -10.48
C HIS A 131 -2.83 1.96 -11.24
N ASP A 132 -1.66 2.03 -10.59
CA ASP A 132 -0.39 1.61 -11.20
C ASP A 132 -0.34 0.08 -11.43
N CYS A 133 -1.05 -0.68 -10.59
CA CYS A 133 -1.11 -2.13 -10.64
C CYS A 133 -2.43 -2.65 -10.07
N ALA A 134 -2.87 -3.81 -10.59
CA ALA A 134 -4.04 -4.52 -10.10
C ALA A 134 -3.67 -5.95 -9.69
N VAL A 135 -3.99 -6.32 -8.44
CA VAL A 135 -3.85 -7.67 -7.90
C VAL A 135 -5.22 -8.31 -7.83
N TYR A 136 -5.48 -9.29 -8.70
CA TYR A 136 -6.73 -10.02 -8.73
C TYR A 136 -6.71 -11.19 -7.74
N LEU A 137 -7.61 -11.15 -6.76
CA LEU A 137 -7.79 -12.19 -5.76
C LEU A 137 -8.90 -13.13 -6.17
N LEU A 138 -8.52 -14.13 -6.97
CA LEU A 138 -9.42 -15.12 -7.53
C LEU A 138 -9.60 -16.36 -6.63
N GLY A 139 -9.45 -16.23 -5.30
CA GLY A 139 -9.71 -17.32 -4.33
C GLY A 139 -9.23 -18.72 -4.76
N ASP A 140 -9.93 -19.75 -4.29
CA ASP A 140 -9.91 -21.07 -4.94
C ASP A 140 -11.14 -21.16 -5.86
N PHE A 141 -10.95 -20.68 -7.09
CA PHE A 141 -11.91 -20.83 -8.17
C PHE A 141 -11.54 -22.01 -9.07
N GLU A 142 -10.79 -23.03 -8.62
CA GLU A 142 -10.45 -24.22 -9.42
C GLU A 142 -11.69 -24.76 -10.15
N THR A 143 -12.76 -25.03 -9.40
CA THR A 143 -14.05 -25.48 -9.95
C THR A 143 -14.74 -24.47 -10.88
N CYS A 144 -14.49 -23.17 -10.72
CA CYS A 144 -15.06 -22.13 -11.58
C CYS A 144 -14.22 -21.86 -12.83
N ILE A 145 -12.90 -22.10 -12.78
CA ILE A 145 -11.94 -21.94 -13.89
C ILE A 145 -12.03 -23.15 -14.82
N GLU A 146 -11.99 -24.37 -14.27
CA GLU A 146 -12.13 -25.63 -15.01
C GLU A 146 -13.43 -25.70 -15.82
N TYR A 147 -14.51 -25.09 -15.31
CA TYR A 147 -15.80 -25.08 -15.99
C TYR A 147 -15.93 -24.01 -17.09
N LYS A 148 -15.05 -23.00 -17.11
CA LYS A 148 -15.13 -21.84 -18.03
C LYS A 148 -14.07 -21.82 -19.13
N LEU A 149 -12.92 -22.46 -18.92
CA LEU A 149 -11.83 -22.56 -19.90
C LEU A 149 -11.57 -24.05 -20.23
N PRO A 150 -12.44 -24.71 -21.00
CA PRO A 150 -12.19 -26.07 -21.49
C PRO A 150 -11.02 -26.15 -22.49
#